data_AF-A0A1U9Z2H2-F1
#
_entry.id   AF-A0A1U9Z2H2-F1
#
_cell.length_a   1.000
_cell.length_b   1.000
_cell.length_c   1.000
_cell.angle_alpha   90.00
_cell.angle_beta   90.00
_cell.angle_gamma   90.00
#
_symmetry.space_group_name_H-M   'P 1'
#
loop_
_entity.id
_entity.type
_entity.pdbx_description
1 polymer ?
#
loop_
_entity_poly.entity_id
_entity_poly.type
_entity_poly.pdbx_seq_one_letter_code
_entity_poly.pdbx_strand_id
1 'polypeptide(L)'
;MVLKKAAFYGEPVEDTEEWNPDARREDAIASELASSGLLDATEVHVTVKGEEARLTGEVYMREEIAVAGNIALSVEGIKRVRNAIRPKQRHLRSSGKEDDARAQSRTL
;
A
#
# COMPACT_ATOMS: atom_id res chain seq x y z
N MET A 1 -52.00 2.58 17.11
CA MET A 1 -50.55 2.70 16.80
C MET A 1 -50.13 4.13 17.07
N VAL A 2 -49.18 4.35 17.98
CA VAL A 2 -48.63 5.69 18.26
C VAL A 2 -47.25 5.75 17.61
N LEU A 3 -47.13 6.51 16.52
CA LEU A 3 -45.87 6.79 15.85
C LEU A 3 -45.13 7.88 16.65
N LYS A 4 -44.23 7.46 17.53
CA LYS A 4 -43.31 8.37 18.21
C LYS A 4 -42.33 8.89 17.16
N LYS A 5 -42.40 10.18 16.82
CA LYS A 5 -41.38 10.83 16.00
C LYS A 5 -40.02 10.67 16.69
N ALA A 6 -39.02 10.19 15.97
CA ALA A 6 -37.65 10.16 16.44
C ALA A 6 -37.18 11.61 16.62
N ALA A 7 -37.27 12.12 17.84
CA ALA A 7 -36.62 13.35 18.22
C ALA A 7 -35.22 12.96 18.72
N PHE A 8 -34.19 13.41 18.02
CA PHE A 8 -32.81 13.26 18.44
C PHE A 8 -32.52 14.38 19.45
N TYR A 9 -32.24 14.01 20.71
CA TYR A 9 -32.04 14.96 21.81
C TYR A 9 -30.54 15.16 22.15
N GLY A 10 -29.64 14.77 21.25
CA GLY A 10 -28.22 15.07 21.39
C GLY A 10 -27.94 16.51 20.94
N GLU A 11 -26.93 17.14 21.55
CA GLU A 11 -26.33 18.36 20.97
C GLU A 11 -25.89 18.05 19.54
N PRO A 12 -26.19 18.93 18.57
CA PRO A 12 -25.64 18.77 17.23
C PRO A 12 -24.12 18.80 17.35
N VAL A 13 -23.46 17.76 16.84
CA VAL A 13 -22.00 17.72 16.79
C VAL A 13 -21.56 18.84 15.83
N GLU A 14 -21.12 19.98 16.36
CA GLU A 14 -20.73 21.14 15.54
C GLU A 14 -19.48 20.84 14.70
N ASP A 15 -18.59 19.97 15.20
CA ASP A 15 -17.38 19.51 14.50
C ASP A 15 -17.67 18.29 13.61
N THR A 16 -18.50 18.46 12.59
CA THR A 16 -18.75 17.38 11.61
C THR A 16 -17.65 17.30 10.53
N GLU A 17 -16.86 18.36 10.31
CA GLU A 17 -16.03 18.46 9.11
C GLU A 17 -14.71 19.20 9.32
N GLU A 18 -13.73 18.55 9.94
CA GLU A 18 -12.34 18.85 9.60
C GLU A 18 -11.65 17.55 9.20
N TRP A 19 -11.96 17.09 7.99
CA TRP A 19 -11.25 15.97 7.39
C TRP A 19 -9.76 16.31 7.39
N ASN A 20 -8.98 15.52 8.13
CA ASN A 20 -7.56 15.76 8.34
C ASN A 20 -6.85 15.97 6.99
N PRO A 21 -6.22 17.14 6.72
CA PRO A 21 -5.55 17.40 5.46
C PRO A 21 -4.48 16.35 5.13
N ASP A 22 -3.88 15.74 6.15
CA ASP A 22 -2.94 14.64 5.97
C ASP A 22 -3.61 13.39 5.38
N ALA A 23 -4.83 13.08 5.82
CA ALA A 23 -5.61 11.97 5.28
C ALA A 23 -5.97 12.17 3.80
N ARG A 24 -6.26 13.42 3.38
CA ARG A 24 -6.48 13.72 1.95
C ARG A 24 -5.22 13.48 1.11
N ARG A 25 -4.06 13.90 1.63
CA ARG A 25 -2.78 13.69 0.93
C ARG A 25 -2.41 12.21 0.88
N GLU A 26 -2.67 11.48 1.95
CA GLU A 26 -2.45 10.04 2.01
C GLU A 26 -3.28 9.31 0.95
N ASP A 27 -4.57 9.65 0.85
CA ASP A 27 -5.48 9.09 -0.14
C ASP A 27 -5.09 9.46 -1.58
N ALA A 28 -4.63 10.69 -1.81
CA ALA A 28 -4.11 11.12 -3.10
C ALA A 28 -2.85 10.32 -3.50
N ILE A 29 -1.89 10.14 -2.59
CA ILE A 29 -0.69 9.33 -2.87
C ILE A 29 -1.08 7.88 -3.15
N ALA A 30 -1.96 7.29 -2.34
CA ALA A 30 -2.41 5.91 -2.51
C ALA A 30 -3.10 5.70 -3.87
N SER A 31 -3.96 6.66 -4.26
CA SER A 31 -4.65 6.65 -5.55
C SER A 31 -3.69 6.73 -6.74
N GLU A 32 -2.69 7.60 -6.68
CA GLU A 32 -1.67 7.73 -7.74
C GLU A 32 -0.75 6.50 -7.82
N LEU A 33 -0.37 5.91 -6.68
CA LEU A 33 0.41 4.68 -6.67
C LEU A 33 -0.37 3.53 -7.30
N ALA A 34 -1.66 3.40 -6.95
CA ALA A 34 -2.54 2.37 -7.50
C ALA A 34 -2.83 2.57 -9.00
N SER A 35 -2.89 3.82 -9.48
CA SER A 35 -3.18 4.13 -10.88
C SER A 35 -1.94 4.06 -11.79
N SER A 36 -0.72 4.19 -11.25
CA SER A 36 0.50 4.29 -12.07
C SER A 36 0.78 3.06 -12.93
N GLY A 37 0.43 1.85 -12.46
CA GLY A 37 0.76 0.59 -13.12
C GLY A 37 2.28 0.31 -13.24
N LEU A 38 3.13 1.17 -12.68
CA LEU A 38 4.59 1.07 -12.75
C LEU A 38 5.19 0.31 -11.56
N LEU A 39 4.41 0.08 -10.52
CA LEU A 39 4.80 -0.72 -9.36
C LEU A 39 3.64 -1.56 -8.82
N ASP A 40 3.96 -2.64 -8.12
CA ASP A 40 2.99 -3.35 -7.30
C ASP A 40 2.74 -2.58 -5.98
N ALA A 41 1.61 -1.88 -5.91
CA ALA A 41 1.20 -1.12 -4.75
C ALA A 41 0.49 -1.97 -3.67
N THR A 42 0.27 -3.27 -3.89
CA THR A 42 -0.56 -4.13 -3.01
C THR A 42 -0.09 -4.17 -1.55
N GLU A 43 1.22 -4.15 -1.31
CA GLU A 43 1.81 -4.20 0.04
C GLU A 43 2.45 -2.87 0.45
N VAL A 44 2.27 -1.81 -0.34
CA VAL A 44 2.82 -0.49 -0.06
C VAL A 44 1.86 0.27 0.86
N HIS A 45 2.37 0.69 2.01
CA HIS A 45 1.66 1.49 2.98
C HIS A 45 2.19 2.92 2.96
N VAL A 46 1.27 3.87 2.91
CA VAL A 46 1.53 5.31 2.90
C VAL A 46 1.07 5.89 4.23
N THR A 47 1.83 6.82 4.79
CA THR A 47 1.39 7.63 5.92
C THR A 47 1.89 9.04 5.73
N VAL A 48 1.00 10.03 5.88
CA VAL A 48 1.37 11.45 5.79
C VAL A 48 1.32 12.09 7.16
N LYS A 49 2.31 12.93 7.45
CA LYS A 49 2.30 13.81 8.63
C LYS A 49 2.75 15.20 8.22
N GLY A 50 1.80 16.12 8.11
CA GLY A 50 2.02 17.45 7.55
C GLY A 50 2.51 17.39 6.10
N GLU A 51 3.78 17.76 5.89
CA GLU A 51 4.43 17.84 4.57
C GLU A 51 5.40 16.68 4.28
N GLU A 52 5.47 15.69 5.18
CA GLU A 52 6.34 14.52 5.06
C GLU A 52 5.49 13.26 4.81
N ALA A 53 5.75 12.57 3.70
CA ALA A 53 5.16 11.26 3.42
C ALA A 53 6.15 10.14 3.75
N ARG A 54 5.67 9.09 4.42
CA ARG A 54 6.42 7.90 4.74
C ARG A 54 5.86 6.73 3.94
N LEU A 55 6.72 6.10 3.15
CA LEU A 55 6.38 4.91 2.36
C LEU A 55 7.05 3.69 3.00
N THR A 56 6.27 2.64 3.23
CA THR A 56 6.72 1.37 3.82
C THR A 56 6.10 0.21 3.05
N GLY A 57 6.64 -1.00 3.20
CA GLY A 57 6.11 -2.20 2.55
C GLY A 57 7.13 -2.90 1.67
N GLU A 58 6.64 -3.77 0.81
CA GLU A 58 7.45 -4.59 -0.08
C GLU A 58 7.01 -4.46 -1.54
N VAL A 59 7.98 -4.49 -2.46
CA VAL A 59 7.78 -4.43 -3.92
C VAL A 59 8.59 -5.53 -4.61
N TYR A 60 8.33 -5.86 -5.86
CA TYR A 60 9.02 -6.96 -6.54
C TYR A 60 10.43 -6.61 -7.03
N MET A 61 10.64 -5.38 -7.46
CA MET A 61 11.84 -4.87 -8.12
C MET A 61 12.39 -3.65 -7.38
N ARG A 62 13.69 -3.40 -7.50
CA ARG A 62 14.31 -2.24 -6.82
C ARG A 62 13.95 -0.93 -7.49
N GLU A 63 13.68 -0.97 -8.78
CA GLU A 63 13.29 0.15 -9.62
C GLU A 63 11.95 0.74 -9.15
N GLU A 64 11.02 -0.12 -8.72
CA GLU A 64 9.71 0.28 -8.16
C GLU A 64 9.86 1.16 -6.92
N ILE A 65 10.92 0.98 -6.12
CA ILE A 65 11.19 1.80 -4.93
C ILE A 65 11.41 3.26 -5.34
N ALA A 66 12.21 3.51 -6.38
CA ALA A 66 12.47 4.86 -6.86
C ALA A 66 11.20 5.49 -7.46
N VAL A 67 10.43 4.70 -8.22
CA VAL A 67 9.17 5.15 -8.82
C VAL A 67 8.16 5.55 -7.75
N ALA A 68 7.96 4.73 -6.71
CA ALA A 68 7.06 5.05 -5.61
C ALA A 68 7.44 6.36 -4.89
N GLY A 69 8.75 6.60 -4.72
CA GLY A 69 9.25 7.85 -4.15
C GLY A 69 8.94 9.07 -5.02
N ASN A 70 9.08 8.94 -6.34
CA ASN A 70 8.79 10.02 -7.28
C ASN A 70 7.29 10.35 -7.34
N ILE A 71 6.43 9.33 -7.34
CA ILE A 71 4.97 9.50 -7.33
C ILE A 71 4.53 10.21 -6.04
N ALA A 72 5.06 9.80 -4.89
CA ALA A 72 4.73 10.46 -3.63
C ALA A 72 5.21 11.92 -3.58
N LEU A 73 6.33 12.25 -4.22
CA LEU A 73 6.83 13.63 -4.35
C LEU A 73 6.02 14.47 -5.34
N SER A 74 5.35 13.87 -6.32
CA SER A 74 4.51 14.62 -7.27
C SER A 74 3.18 15.08 -6.70
N VAL A 75 2.76 14.55 -5.55
CA VAL A 75 1.52 14.96 -4.88
C VAL A 75 1.70 16.33 -4.22
N GLU A 76 0.73 17.21 -4.47
CA GLU A 76 0.74 18.57 -3.94
C GLU A 76 0.77 18.60 -2.39
N GLY A 77 1.66 19.41 -1.83
CA GLY A 77 1.81 19.57 -0.39
C GLY A 77 2.82 18.61 0.27
N ILE A 78 3.39 17.67 -0.47
CA ILE A 78 4.50 16.83 0.01
C ILE A 78 5.83 17.49 -0.35
N LYS A 79 6.65 17.82 0.66
CA LYS A 79 8.00 18.36 0.45
C LYS A 79 9.10 17.34 0.69
N ARG A 80 8.80 16.30 1.45
CA ARG A 80 9.78 15.29 1.87
C ARG A 80 9.15 13.91 1.81
N VAL A 81 9.89 12.94 1.28
CA VAL A 81 9.49 11.54 1.24
C VAL A 81 10.54 10.69 1.93
N ARG A 82 10.12 9.92 2.95
CA ARG A 82 10.93 8.87 3.57
C ARG A 82 10.51 7.53 2.99
N ASN A 83 11.34 7.01 2.10
CA ASN A 83 11.10 5.72 1.49
C ASN A 83 11.82 4.61 2.27
N ALA A 84 11.05 3.74 2.90
CA ALA A 84 11.52 2.56 3.63
C ALA A 84 11.02 1.25 3.01
N ILE A 85 10.58 1.28 1.75
CA ILE A 85 10.15 0.10 0.99
C ILE A 85 11.34 -0.87 0.82
N ARG A 86 11.06 -2.17 0.75
CA ARG A 86 12.04 -3.24 0.52
C ARG A 86 11.67 -4.09 -0.69
N PRO A 87 12.64 -4.62 -1.44
CA PRO A 87 12.34 -5.60 -2.48
C PRO A 87 12.03 -6.96 -1.85
N LYS A 88 10.96 -7.63 -2.30
CA LYS A 88 10.62 -9.01 -1.98
C LYS A 88 11.78 -9.91 -2.38
N GLN A 89 12.37 -10.62 -1.42
CA GLN A 89 13.31 -11.68 -1.76
C GLN A 89 12.54 -12.81 -2.41
N ARG A 90 12.70 -12.96 -3.73
CA ARG A 90 12.19 -14.12 -4.45
C ARG A 90 12.89 -15.35 -3.89
N HIS A 91 12.22 -16.08 -3.02
CA HIS A 91 12.60 -17.45 -2.69
C HIS A 91 12.45 -18.27 -3.97
N LEU A 92 13.48 -18.30 -4.82
CA LEU A 92 13.65 -19.41 -5.76
C LEU A 92 13.86 -20.65 -4.90
N ARG A 93 12.76 -21.33 -4.55
CA ARG A 93 12.85 -22.74 -4.18
C ARG A 93 13.16 -23.50 -5.46
N SER A 94 14.43 -23.79 -5.65
CA SER A 94 14.86 -24.97 -6.37
C SER A 94 14.38 -26.19 -5.58
N SER A 95 13.11 -26.58 -5.72
CA SER A 95 12.76 -27.98 -5.52
C SER A 95 13.23 -28.69 -6.79
N GLY A 96 14.47 -29.16 -6.75
CA GLY A 96 15.02 -30.05 -7.74
C GLY A 96 14.03 -31.17 -7.98
N LYS A 97 13.58 -31.29 -9.23
CA LYS A 97 12.91 -32.46 -9.74
C LYS A 97 13.97 -33.56 -9.87
N GLU A 98 14.39 -34.09 -8.72
CA GLU A 98 15.40 -35.14 -8.56
C GLU A 98 14.73 -36.52 -8.31
N ASP A 99 13.44 -36.64 -8.63
CA ASP A 99 12.65 -37.86 -8.38
C ASP A 99 12.45 -38.75 -9.63
N ASP A 100 12.73 -38.28 -10.86
CA ASP A 100 12.39 -39.05 -12.08
C ASP A 100 13.50 -40.00 -12.59
N ALA A 101 14.72 -39.96 -12.04
CA ALA A 101 15.85 -40.74 -12.59
C ALA A 101 16.02 -42.16 -12.00
N ARG A 102 15.34 -42.52 -10.90
CA ARG A 102 15.59 -43.81 -10.21
C ARG A 102 14.76 -45.00 -10.72
N ALA A 103 13.93 -44.80 -11.75
CA ALA A 103 13.07 -45.85 -12.31
C ALA A 103 13.74 -46.71 -13.42
N GLN A 104 14.95 -46.38 -13.89
CA GLN A 104 15.56 -47.07 -15.06
C GLN A 104 16.65 -48.11 -14.71
N SER A 105 16.83 -48.50 -13.45
CA SER A 105 17.87 -49.47 -13.09
C SER A 105 17.38 -50.52 -12.10
N ARG A 106 16.28 -51.23 -12.42
CA ARG A 106 15.96 -52.49 -11.75
C ARG A 106 15.09 -53.43 -12.59
N THR A 107 15.59 -53.81 -13.76
CA THR A 107 15.16 -55.06 -14.41
C THR A 107 16.37 -55.66 -15.14
N LEU A 108 17.09 -56.53 -14.42
CA LEU A 108 17.88 -57.63 -14.98
C LEU A 108 17.16 -58.91 -14.59
#